data_AF-A0A382Z6Q1-F1
#
_entry.id   AF-A0A382Z6Q1-F1
#
_cell.length_a   1.000
_cell.length_b   1.000
_cell.length_c   1.000
_cell.angle_alpha   90.00
_cell.angle_beta   90.00
_cell.angle_gamma   90.00
#
_symmetry.space_group_name_H-M   'P 1'
#
loop_
_entity.id
_entity.type
_entity.pdbx_description
1 polymer ?
#
loop_
_entity_poly.entity_id
_entity_poly.type
_entity_poly.pdbx_seq_one_letter_code
_entity_poly.pdbx_strand_id
1 'polypeptide(L)'
;PSIVVKMANTVFALGIVLSIVAVALSGYRMTSLSDAPESLQFYQLTLFAGLIFAALFGFGLRLADSSKVNLALLTLSITVPILGFETYLEFSSSPLQKITTQQDGVLNDPRTKIKVIEDLRSTGVDAYPNVSGSQFIATNGLPTRLSEENIYPLGAIANKTTVYCNESGEWTIFESDEHGFNNPKGLYLKNNIDIMLTGDSFAEGACVRPNESIAALLRASDLNVISLGKGGNGSLLEFASFKEYAEPLQPKIVLWVHY
;
A
#
# COMPACT_ATOMS: atom_id res chain seq x y z
N PRO A 1 -47.95 -14.83 -11.01
CA PRO A 1 -47.14 -14.65 -12.25
C PRO A 1 -46.80 -13.18 -12.57
N SER A 2 -47.78 -12.27 -12.60
CA SER A 2 -47.57 -10.87 -13.04
C SER A 2 -46.65 -10.04 -12.14
N ILE A 3 -46.66 -10.25 -10.82
CA ILE A 3 -45.82 -9.49 -9.87
C ILE A 3 -44.34 -9.86 -10.00
N VAL A 4 -44.02 -11.15 -10.13
CA VAL A 4 -42.63 -11.63 -10.22
C VAL A 4 -41.98 -11.17 -11.53
N VAL A 5 -42.72 -11.18 -12.64
CA VAL A 5 -42.24 -10.64 -13.92
C VAL A 5 -42.03 -9.13 -13.85
N LYS A 6 -42.90 -8.39 -13.15
CA LYS A 6 -42.69 -6.96 -12.89
C LYS A 6 -41.41 -6.70 -12.09
N MET A 7 -41.17 -7.47 -11.02
CA MET A 7 -39.93 -7.38 -10.24
C MET A 7 -38.70 -7.67 -11.10
N ALA A 8 -38.75 -8.70 -11.95
CA ALA A 8 -37.66 -9.00 -12.87
C ALA A 8 -37.40 -7.83 -13.84
N ASN A 9 -38.44 -7.25 -14.43
CA ASN A 9 -38.30 -6.05 -15.28
C ASN A 9 -37.66 -4.88 -14.51
N THR A 10 -38.00 -4.69 -13.22
CA THR A 10 -37.37 -3.67 -12.38
C THR A 10 -35.88 -3.92 -12.19
N VAL A 11 -35.45 -5.17 -11.98
CA VAL A 11 -34.02 -5.53 -11.85
C VAL A 11 -33.26 -5.18 -13.14
N PHE A 12 -33.78 -5.57 -14.30
CA PHE A 12 -33.16 -5.24 -15.59
C PHE A 12 -33.14 -3.73 -15.85
N ALA A 13 -34.22 -3.01 -15.54
CA ALA A 13 -34.26 -1.56 -15.69
C ALA A 13 -33.25 -0.86 -14.78
N LEU A 14 -33.11 -1.29 -13.52
CA LEU A 14 -32.09 -0.77 -12.61
C LEU A 14 -30.68 -1.04 -13.14
N GLY A 15 -30.42 -2.24 -13.66
CA GLY A 15 -29.15 -2.62 -14.27
C GLY A 15 -28.76 -1.70 -15.44
N ILE A 16 -29.71 -1.34 -16.30
CA ILE A 16 -29.49 -0.37 -17.39
C ILE A 16 -29.13 1.01 -16.81
N VAL A 17 -29.89 1.49 -15.84
CA VAL A 17 -29.65 2.82 -15.23
C VAL A 17 -28.26 2.88 -14.59
N LEU A 18 -27.90 1.88 -13.78
CA LEU A 18 -26.58 1.80 -13.15
C LEU A 18 -25.45 1.73 -14.18
N SER A 19 -25.65 0.99 -15.27
CA SER A 19 -24.68 0.90 -16.36
C SER A 19 -24.49 2.24 -17.09
N ILE A 20 -25.57 2.99 -17.32
CA ILE A 20 -25.52 4.33 -17.93
C ILE A 20 -24.80 5.32 -17.00
N VAL A 21 -25.09 5.27 -15.70
CA VAL A 21 -24.40 6.10 -14.71
C VAL A 21 -22.90 5.81 -14.69
N ALA A 22 -22.50 4.53 -14.75
CA ALA A 22 -21.10 4.15 -14.83
C ALA A 22 -20.42 4.71 -16.09
N VAL A 23 -21.07 4.59 -17.26
CA VAL A 23 -20.55 5.16 -18.53
C VAL A 23 -20.40 6.68 -18.45
N ALA A 24 -21.40 7.38 -17.91
CA ALA A 24 -21.37 8.83 -17.77
C ALA A 24 -20.27 9.29 -16.82
N LEU A 25 -20.12 8.61 -15.67
CA LEU A 25 -19.09 8.92 -14.69
C LEU A 25 -17.69 8.66 -15.24
N SER A 26 -17.48 7.53 -15.91
CA SER A 26 -16.19 7.22 -16.54
C SER A 26 -15.85 8.22 -17.64
N GLY A 27 -16.80 8.56 -18.51
CA GLY A 27 -16.61 9.58 -19.55
C GLY A 27 -16.24 10.95 -18.97
N TYR A 28 -16.93 11.39 -17.91
CA TYR A 28 -16.60 12.62 -17.20
C TYR A 28 -15.21 12.58 -16.55
N ARG A 29 -14.86 11.46 -15.91
CA ARG A 29 -13.56 11.31 -15.26
C ARG A 29 -12.41 11.31 -16.28
N MET A 30 -12.60 10.67 -17.44
CA MET A 30 -11.61 10.67 -18.52
C MET A 30 -11.30 12.07 -19.06
N THR A 31 -12.29 12.97 -19.14
CA THR A 31 -12.03 14.36 -19.57
C THR A 31 -11.35 15.21 -18.50
N SER A 32 -11.51 14.85 -17.22
CA SER A 32 -10.90 15.55 -16.08
C SER A 32 -9.49 15.10 -15.71
N LEU A 33 -9.05 13.92 -16.18
CA LEU A 33 -7.83 13.23 -15.72
C LEU A 33 -6.79 13.00 -16.83
N SER A 34 -6.72 13.88 -17.84
CA SER A 34 -5.82 13.74 -19.00
C SER A 34 -4.34 13.50 -18.66
N ASP A 35 -3.88 13.83 -17.45
CA ASP A 35 -2.47 13.74 -17.05
C ASP A 35 -2.12 12.48 -16.22
N ALA A 36 -3.07 11.56 -15.99
CA ALA A 36 -2.87 10.36 -15.14
C ALA A 36 -3.16 9.05 -15.91
N PRO A 37 -2.17 8.46 -16.62
CA PRO A 37 -2.40 7.37 -17.58
C PRO A 37 -2.96 6.07 -16.99
N GLU A 38 -2.59 5.68 -15.77
CA GLU A 38 -3.17 4.50 -15.12
C GLU A 38 -4.65 4.70 -14.76
N SER A 39 -5.00 5.90 -14.30
CA SER A 39 -6.39 6.25 -14.02
C SER A 39 -7.22 6.25 -15.32
N LEU A 40 -6.61 6.68 -16.43
CA LEU A 40 -7.27 6.69 -17.74
C LEU A 40 -7.62 5.28 -18.23
N GLN A 41 -6.72 4.30 -18.08
CA GLN A 41 -6.97 2.91 -18.47
C GLN A 41 -8.13 2.30 -17.65
N PHE A 42 -8.17 2.57 -16.35
CA PHE A 42 -9.27 2.14 -15.48
C PHE A 42 -10.62 2.70 -15.94
N TYR A 43 -10.69 4.00 -16.27
CA TYR A 43 -11.95 4.60 -16.73
C TYR A 43 -12.36 4.15 -18.13
N GLN A 44 -11.41 3.86 -19.02
CA GLN A 44 -11.70 3.24 -20.31
C GLN A 44 -12.33 1.85 -20.15
N LEU A 45 -11.74 1.01 -19.30
CA LEU A 45 -12.26 -0.33 -19.02
C LEU A 45 -13.67 -0.28 -18.44
N THR A 46 -13.91 0.58 -17.46
CA THR A 46 -15.24 0.74 -16.84
C THR A 46 -16.27 1.29 -17.81
N LEU A 47 -15.88 2.19 -18.73
CA LEU A 47 -16.76 2.68 -19.80
C LEU A 47 -17.18 1.54 -20.74
N PHE A 48 -16.23 0.73 -21.22
CA PHE A 48 -16.54 -0.41 -22.09
C PHE A 48 -17.40 -1.46 -21.36
N ALA A 49 -17.07 -1.78 -20.11
CA ALA A 49 -17.86 -2.70 -19.30
C ALA A 49 -19.29 -2.18 -19.11
N GLY A 50 -19.46 -0.88 -18.81
CA GLY A 50 -20.78 -0.26 -18.65
C GLY A 50 -21.63 -0.33 -19.92
N LEU A 51 -21.05 -0.11 -21.10
CA LEU A 51 -21.77 -0.26 -22.37
C LEU A 51 -22.23 -1.71 -22.62
N ILE A 52 -21.35 -2.68 -22.34
CA ILE A 52 -21.67 -4.11 -22.46
C ILE A 52 -22.80 -4.49 -21.51
N PHE A 53 -22.71 -4.10 -20.24
CA PHE A 53 -23.76 -4.39 -19.25
C PHE A 53 -25.09 -3.72 -19.60
N ALA A 54 -25.10 -2.46 -20.06
CA ALA A 54 -26.32 -1.80 -20.52
C ALA A 54 -26.99 -2.58 -21.66
N ALA A 55 -26.20 -3.07 -22.63
CA ALA A 55 -26.71 -3.90 -23.73
C ALA A 55 -27.24 -5.25 -23.23
N LEU A 56 -26.54 -5.93 -22.33
CA LEU A 56 -26.97 -7.21 -21.75
C LEU A 56 -28.26 -7.07 -20.94
N PHE A 57 -28.37 -6.06 -20.08
CA PHE A 57 -29.61 -5.82 -19.32
C PHE A 57 -30.76 -5.39 -20.25
N GLY A 58 -30.47 -4.58 -21.28
CA GLY A 58 -31.44 -4.22 -22.32
C GLY A 58 -31.96 -5.43 -23.11
N PHE A 59 -31.08 -6.37 -23.45
CA PHE A 59 -31.47 -7.64 -24.07
C PHE A 59 -32.31 -8.50 -23.12
N GLY A 60 -31.96 -8.51 -21.83
CA GLY A 60 -32.70 -9.21 -20.78
C GLY A 60 -34.18 -8.84 -20.67
N LEU A 61 -34.54 -7.58 -20.97
CA LEU A 61 -35.94 -7.13 -21.01
C LEU A 61 -36.78 -7.81 -22.09
N ARG A 62 -36.14 -8.30 -23.17
CA ARG A 62 -36.80 -8.97 -24.30
C ARG A 62 -36.95 -10.49 -24.13
N LEU A 63 -36.39 -11.05 -23.07
CA LEU A 63 -36.48 -12.49 -22.80
C LEU A 63 -37.91 -12.90 -22.43
N ALA A 64 -38.24 -14.17 -22.70
CA ALA A 64 -39.46 -14.81 -22.22
C ALA A 64 -39.55 -14.75 -20.69
N ASP A 65 -40.78 -14.68 -20.16
CA ASP A 65 -41.04 -14.43 -18.73
C ASP A 65 -40.31 -15.41 -17.80
N SER A 66 -40.26 -16.70 -18.15
CA SER A 66 -39.57 -17.72 -17.36
C SER A 66 -38.06 -17.49 -17.28
N SER A 67 -37.41 -17.29 -18.43
CA SER A 67 -35.96 -17.04 -18.51
C SER A 67 -35.58 -15.71 -17.86
N LYS A 68 -36.43 -14.69 -18.02
CA LYS A 68 -36.24 -13.37 -17.43
C LYS A 68 -36.23 -13.44 -15.90
N VAL A 69 -37.21 -14.12 -15.31
CA VAL A 69 -37.30 -14.29 -13.86
C VAL A 69 -36.10 -15.06 -13.32
N ASN A 70 -35.70 -16.16 -13.96
CA ASN A 70 -34.55 -16.95 -13.54
C ASN A 70 -33.25 -16.14 -13.58
N LEU A 71 -33.03 -15.36 -14.64
CA LEU A 71 -31.84 -14.53 -14.78
C LEU A 71 -31.83 -13.38 -13.77
N ALA A 72 -32.97 -12.74 -13.51
CA ALA A 72 -33.07 -11.71 -12.47
C ALA A 72 -32.75 -12.24 -11.07
N LEU A 73 -33.24 -13.45 -10.75
CA LEU A 73 -32.93 -14.11 -9.47
C LEU A 73 -31.45 -14.47 -9.36
N LEU A 74 -30.83 -14.96 -10.44
CA LEU A 74 -29.41 -15.27 -10.48
C LEU A 74 -28.57 -14.02 -10.23
N THR A 75 -28.87 -12.91 -10.93
CA THR A 75 -28.18 -11.64 -10.75
C THR A 75 -28.29 -11.15 -9.30
N LEU A 76 -29.49 -11.15 -8.72
CA LEU A 76 -29.68 -10.74 -7.32
C LEU A 76 -28.92 -11.63 -6.33
N SER A 77 -28.90 -12.95 -6.57
CA SER A 77 -28.23 -13.92 -5.70
C SER A 77 -26.72 -13.77 -5.68
N ILE A 78 -26.12 -13.19 -6.71
CA ILE A 78 -24.68 -12.90 -6.78
C ILE A 78 -24.40 -11.49 -6.27
N THR A 79 -25.15 -10.49 -6.74
CA THR A 79 -24.87 -9.08 -6.44
C THR A 79 -25.15 -8.73 -4.98
N VAL A 80 -26.23 -9.24 -4.38
CA VAL A 80 -26.60 -8.89 -3.00
C VAL A 80 -25.55 -9.36 -1.98
N PRO A 81 -25.05 -10.61 -2.01
CA PRO A 81 -23.99 -11.04 -1.10
C PRO A 81 -22.68 -10.28 -1.29
N ILE A 82 -22.28 -10.00 -2.53
CA ILE A 82 -21.04 -9.26 -2.81
C ILE A 82 -21.15 -7.84 -2.25
N LEU A 83 -22.23 -7.12 -2.58
CA LEU A 83 -22.43 -5.76 -2.04
C LEU A 83 -22.58 -5.76 -0.53
N GLY A 84 -23.23 -6.78 0.05
CA GLY A 84 -23.36 -6.94 1.49
C GLY A 84 -22.02 -7.17 2.16
N PHE A 85 -21.13 -7.99 1.57
CA PHE A 85 -19.80 -8.26 2.09
C PHE A 85 -18.88 -7.04 1.98
N GLU A 86 -18.86 -6.35 0.83
CA GLU A 86 -18.12 -5.10 0.65
C GLU A 86 -18.59 -4.03 1.63
N THR A 87 -19.91 -3.88 1.80
CA THR A 87 -20.49 -2.96 2.78
C THR A 87 -20.09 -3.35 4.20
N TYR A 88 -20.10 -4.64 4.53
CA TYR A 88 -19.63 -5.14 5.82
C TYR A 88 -18.15 -4.84 6.04
N LEU A 89 -17.29 -5.07 5.04
CA LEU A 89 -15.88 -4.76 5.13
C LEU A 89 -15.65 -3.27 5.34
N GLU A 90 -16.35 -2.40 4.61
CA GLU A 90 -16.25 -0.95 4.76
C GLU A 90 -16.70 -0.48 6.16
N PHE A 91 -17.78 -1.03 6.69
CA PHE A 91 -18.21 -0.71 8.06
C PHE A 91 -17.35 -1.36 9.14
N SER A 92 -16.77 -2.53 8.88
CA SER A 92 -15.88 -3.23 9.81
C SER A 92 -14.48 -2.61 9.84
N SER A 93 -14.02 -2.06 8.72
CA SER A 93 -12.73 -1.36 8.61
C SER A 93 -12.78 0.05 9.22
N SER A 94 -13.97 0.65 9.36
CA SER A 94 -14.16 2.04 9.75
C SER A 94 -14.78 2.25 11.15
N PRO A 95 -14.44 1.50 12.22
CA PRO A 95 -13.86 2.15 13.42
C PRO A 95 -13.00 1.26 14.35
N LEU A 96 -12.76 -0.02 14.06
CA LEU A 96 -12.06 -0.91 15.00
C LEU A 96 -10.55 -0.63 15.13
N GLN A 97 -9.94 0.05 14.16
CA GLN A 97 -8.55 0.49 14.25
C GLN A 97 -8.37 1.74 15.14
N LYS A 98 -9.46 2.43 15.50
CA LYS A 98 -9.46 3.57 16.43
C LYS A 98 -9.67 3.20 17.89
N ILE A 99 -9.99 1.94 18.21
CA ILE A 99 -10.30 1.54 19.60
C ILE A 99 -9.08 0.91 20.31
N THR A 100 -8.03 0.51 19.58
CA THR A 100 -6.75 0.05 20.17
C THR A 100 -5.77 1.20 20.46
N THR A 101 -6.17 2.46 20.33
CA THR A 101 -5.38 3.62 20.80
C THR A 101 -5.67 3.98 22.26
N GLN A 102 -6.52 3.22 22.96
CA GLN A 102 -6.78 3.34 24.40
C GLN A 102 -6.12 2.23 25.22
N GLN A 103 -4.87 1.87 24.89
CA GLN A 103 -3.99 1.29 25.91
C GLN A 103 -3.06 2.40 26.40
N ASP A 104 -3.44 2.93 27.57
CA ASP A 104 -2.67 3.67 28.56
C ASP A 104 -1.28 4.19 28.13
N GLY A 105 -1.20 5.50 27.86
CA GLY A 105 0.06 6.27 27.95
C GLY A 105 0.61 6.89 26.66
N VAL A 106 0.00 6.62 25.51
CA VAL A 106 0.52 7.12 24.22
C VAL A 106 0.12 8.58 23.98
N LEU A 107 1.11 9.46 24.02
CA LEU A 107 0.98 10.88 23.67
C LEU A 107 0.76 11.01 22.15
N ASN A 108 -0.49 11.00 21.67
CA ASN A 108 -0.81 11.29 20.26
C ASN A 108 -0.21 12.63 19.82
N ASP A 109 1.00 12.62 19.27
CA ASP A 109 1.69 13.84 18.83
C ASP A 109 1.01 14.36 17.55
N PRO A 110 0.32 15.52 17.59
CA PRO A 110 -0.45 16.00 16.46
C PRO A 110 0.41 16.69 15.39
N ARG A 111 1.72 16.85 15.63
CA ARG A 111 2.61 17.54 14.69
C ARG A 111 2.70 16.77 13.38
N THR A 112 2.88 17.48 12.28
CA THR A 112 3.21 16.86 10.99
C THR A 112 4.67 16.41 10.97
N LYS A 113 5.00 15.47 10.08
CA LYS A 113 6.39 14.99 9.91
C LYS A 113 7.39 16.14 9.68
N ILE A 114 7.01 17.11 8.84
CA ILE A 114 7.84 18.29 8.56
C ILE A 114 8.05 19.12 9.82
N LYS A 115 7.01 19.34 10.62
CA LYS A 115 7.14 20.12 11.86
C LYS A 115 8.09 19.45 12.86
N VAL A 116 8.02 18.12 13.00
CA VAL A 116 8.97 17.36 13.83
C VAL A 116 10.41 17.50 13.33
N ILE A 117 10.62 17.41 12.02
CA ILE A 117 11.94 17.58 11.41
C ILE A 117 12.48 19.00 11.65
N GLU A 118 11.66 20.02 11.46
CA GLU A 118 12.02 21.42 11.72
C GLU A 118 12.38 21.65 13.19
N ASP A 119 11.58 21.11 14.11
CA ASP A 119 11.84 21.21 15.55
C ASP A 119 13.19 20.55 15.90
N LEU A 120 13.47 19.35 15.39
CA LEU A 120 14.77 18.68 15.57
C LEU A 120 15.93 19.53 15.03
N ARG A 121 15.80 20.05 13.81
CA ARG A 121 16.81 20.93 13.19
C ARG A 121 17.03 22.22 13.98
N SER A 122 15.99 22.78 14.57
CA SER A 122 16.09 23.98 15.42
C SER A 122 16.93 23.75 16.68
N THR A 123 17.01 22.49 17.14
CA THR A 123 17.85 22.06 18.27
C THR A 123 19.25 21.59 17.85
N GLY A 124 19.61 21.72 16.57
CA GLY A 124 20.91 21.30 16.03
C GLY A 124 20.99 19.83 15.60
N VAL A 125 19.87 19.09 15.63
CA VAL A 125 19.82 17.71 15.15
C VAL A 125 19.57 17.70 13.64
N ASP A 126 20.51 17.17 12.87
CA ASP A 126 20.40 17.08 11.42
C ASP A 126 19.44 15.95 11.00
N ALA A 127 18.14 16.27 11.02
CA ALA A 127 17.05 15.33 10.80
C ALA A 127 16.49 15.39 9.37
N TYR A 128 16.04 14.24 8.85
CA TYR A 128 15.44 14.10 7.51
C TYR A 128 14.25 13.14 7.56
N PRO A 129 13.33 13.18 6.57
CA PRO A 129 12.27 12.18 6.49
C PRO A 129 12.86 10.82 6.10
N ASN A 130 12.25 9.74 6.60
CA ASN A 130 12.51 8.41 6.02
C ASN A 130 12.01 8.39 4.57
N VAL A 131 12.81 7.78 3.69
CA VAL A 131 12.49 7.60 2.27
C VAL A 131 12.71 6.15 1.87
N SER A 132 12.00 5.71 0.84
CA SER A 132 12.07 4.35 0.31
C SER A 132 12.10 4.38 -1.22
N GLY A 133 12.69 3.34 -1.82
CA GLY A 133 12.78 3.20 -3.28
C GLY A 133 11.41 3.24 -3.97
N SER A 134 10.36 2.78 -3.29
CA SER A 134 8.99 2.76 -3.79
C SER A 134 8.46 4.15 -4.16
N GLN A 135 8.91 5.19 -3.46
CA GLN A 135 8.53 6.58 -3.72
C GLN A 135 9.08 7.12 -5.05
N PHE A 136 10.07 6.44 -5.64
CA PHE A 136 10.75 6.87 -6.86
C PHE A 136 10.39 6.02 -8.09
N ILE A 137 9.42 5.10 -7.98
CA ILE A 137 8.96 4.28 -9.11
C ILE A 137 8.41 5.18 -10.24
N ALA A 138 7.56 6.15 -9.89
CA ALA A 138 6.93 7.03 -10.88
C ALA A 138 7.93 7.92 -11.65
N THR A 139 9.08 8.24 -11.05
CA THR A 139 10.15 9.03 -11.68
C THR A 139 11.24 8.19 -12.31
N ASN A 140 11.07 6.87 -12.30
CA ASN A 140 12.08 5.90 -12.68
C ASN A 140 13.42 6.10 -11.94
N GLY A 141 13.39 6.28 -10.62
CA GLY A 141 14.56 6.55 -9.79
C GLY A 141 14.91 8.04 -9.66
N LEU A 142 16.11 8.31 -9.16
CA LEU A 142 16.69 9.63 -8.96
C LEU A 142 17.76 9.93 -10.02
N PRO A 143 17.72 11.11 -10.67
CA PRO A 143 18.79 11.50 -11.57
C PRO A 143 20.09 11.73 -10.79
N THR A 144 21.21 11.31 -11.36
CA THR A 144 22.54 11.53 -10.78
C THR A 144 23.38 12.42 -11.69
N ARG A 145 24.35 13.13 -11.11
CA ARG A 145 25.35 13.89 -11.88
C ARG A 145 26.46 13.00 -12.45
N LEU A 146 26.53 11.74 -12.00
CA LEU A 146 27.63 10.82 -12.26
C LEU A 146 27.35 9.86 -13.43
N SER A 147 26.09 9.75 -13.87
CA SER A 147 25.63 8.84 -14.91
C SER A 147 24.39 9.43 -15.60
N GLU A 148 24.15 9.03 -16.84
CA GLU A 148 22.88 9.29 -17.54
C GLU A 148 21.76 8.37 -17.03
N GLU A 149 22.09 7.35 -16.25
CA GLU A 149 21.13 6.42 -15.65
C GLU A 149 20.63 6.92 -14.29
N ASN A 150 19.34 6.71 -14.02
CA ASN A 150 18.75 7.01 -12.72
C ASN A 150 19.10 5.92 -11.69
N ILE A 151 19.24 6.34 -10.43
CA ILE A 151 19.53 5.44 -9.30
C ILE A 151 18.29 5.28 -8.44
N TYR A 152 17.97 4.05 -8.05
CA TYR A 152 16.94 3.78 -7.05
C TYR A 152 17.56 3.75 -5.65
N PRO A 153 17.17 4.65 -4.74
CA PRO A 153 17.66 4.58 -3.37
C PRO A 153 17.01 3.39 -2.65
N LEU A 154 17.80 2.37 -2.35
CA LEU A 154 17.33 1.19 -1.62
C LEU A 154 17.24 1.44 -0.11
N GLY A 155 18.08 2.34 0.40
CA GLY A 155 18.04 2.87 1.76
C GLY A 155 17.70 4.36 1.81
N ALA A 156 17.52 4.91 3.00
CA ALA A 156 17.37 6.34 3.21
C ALA A 156 18.72 7.07 3.23
N ILE A 157 18.76 8.30 3.76
CA ILE A 157 20.02 9.04 3.88
C ILE A 157 20.86 8.39 4.99
N ALA A 158 22.09 8.00 4.67
CA ALA A 158 23.01 7.36 5.61
C ALA A 158 23.49 8.30 6.73
N ASN A 159 23.70 7.76 7.94
CA ASN A 159 24.24 8.46 9.10
C ASN A 159 23.45 9.74 9.47
N LYS A 160 22.12 9.71 9.37
CA LYS A 160 21.24 10.85 9.70
C LYS A 160 20.15 10.45 10.67
N THR A 161 19.73 11.43 11.47
CA THR A 161 18.48 11.27 12.22
C THR A 161 17.32 11.23 11.24
N THR A 162 16.54 10.16 11.29
CA THR A 162 15.48 9.86 10.35
C THR A 162 14.15 9.86 11.08
N VAL A 163 13.22 10.68 10.60
CA VAL A 163 11.83 10.77 11.12
C VAL A 163 10.92 9.97 10.21
N TYR A 164 10.36 8.88 10.72
CA TYR A 164 9.58 7.96 9.90
C TYR A 164 8.08 8.24 9.93
N CYS A 165 7.37 7.82 10.97
CA CYS A 165 5.92 7.87 11.06
C CYS A 165 5.46 7.87 12.51
N ASN A 166 4.16 8.12 12.70
CA ASN A 166 3.50 8.26 13.99
C ASN A 166 2.14 7.53 13.99
N GLU A 167 2.13 6.28 13.53
CA GLU A 167 0.88 5.48 13.51
C GLU A 167 0.58 4.85 14.87
N SER A 168 1.62 4.60 15.67
CA SER A 168 1.51 4.09 17.04
C SER A 168 1.23 5.19 18.07
N GLY A 169 1.08 6.44 17.63
CA GLY A 169 0.86 7.62 18.46
C GLY A 169 2.13 8.28 19.01
N GLU A 170 3.30 7.65 18.87
CA GLU A 170 4.61 8.31 19.00
C GLU A 170 5.39 8.32 17.67
N TRP A 171 6.20 9.37 17.44
CA TRP A 171 7.07 9.45 16.27
C TRP A 171 8.23 8.44 16.36
N THR A 172 8.29 7.50 15.43
CA THR A 172 9.47 6.66 15.22
C THR A 172 10.59 7.51 14.63
N ILE A 173 11.60 7.77 15.45
CA ILE A 173 12.81 8.51 15.11
C ILE A 173 14.01 7.61 15.40
N PHE A 174 14.91 7.45 14.45
CA PHE A 174 16.12 6.64 14.60
C PHE A 174 17.32 7.27 13.88
N GLU A 175 18.53 6.91 14.27
CA GLU A 175 19.72 7.22 13.49
C GLU A 175 19.93 6.12 12.47
N SER A 176 19.99 6.49 11.19
CA SER A 176 20.24 5.54 10.12
C SER A 176 21.70 5.06 10.10
N ASP A 177 21.91 3.83 9.67
CA ASP A 177 23.23 3.24 9.49
C ASP A 177 23.98 3.83 8.28
N GLU A 178 25.13 3.23 7.95
CA GLU A 178 25.99 3.62 6.83
C GLU A 178 25.31 3.51 5.47
N HIS A 179 24.17 2.83 5.39
CA HIS A 179 23.41 2.57 4.17
C HIS A 179 21.98 3.12 4.21
N GLY A 180 21.61 3.86 5.26
CA GLY A 180 20.30 4.50 5.35
C GLY A 180 19.17 3.61 5.89
N PHE A 181 19.49 2.48 6.51
CA PHE A 181 18.50 1.60 7.16
C PHE A 181 18.48 1.79 8.68
N ASN A 182 17.45 1.23 9.32
CA ASN A 182 17.26 1.30 10.77
C ASN A 182 18.05 0.19 11.49
N ASN A 183 19.39 0.23 11.40
CA ASN A 183 20.27 -0.70 12.07
C ASN A 183 21.36 0.02 12.89
N PRO A 184 21.96 -0.67 13.88
CA PRO A 184 23.23 -0.24 14.46
C PRO A 184 24.32 -0.16 13.39
N LYS A 185 25.22 0.81 13.58
CA LYS A 185 26.40 1.00 12.72
C LYS A 185 27.39 -0.15 12.87
N GLY A 186 28.16 -0.40 11.81
CA GLY A 186 29.28 -1.35 11.80
C GLY A 186 28.89 -2.82 11.64
N LEU A 187 27.63 -3.12 11.29
CA LEU A 187 27.16 -4.51 11.13
C LEU A 187 27.48 -5.15 9.77
N TYR A 188 27.84 -4.34 8.77
CA TYR A 188 28.03 -4.76 7.37
C TYR A 188 29.37 -5.50 7.15
N LEU A 189 29.56 -6.61 7.87
CA LEU A 189 30.76 -7.44 7.84
C LEU A 189 30.46 -8.76 7.14
N LYS A 190 31.19 -9.02 6.05
CA LYS A 190 31.03 -10.24 5.25
C LYS A 190 31.20 -11.51 6.10
N ASN A 191 30.29 -12.48 5.92
CA ASN A 191 30.23 -13.74 6.66
C ASN A 191 29.99 -13.60 8.18
N ASN A 192 29.62 -12.41 8.68
CA ASN A 192 29.40 -12.15 10.10
C ASN A 192 27.97 -11.64 10.39
N ILE A 193 27.00 -12.07 9.59
CA ILE A 193 25.59 -11.74 9.76
C ILE A 193 24.84 -13.06 9.92
N ASP A 194 24.16 -13.23 11.06
CA ASP A 194 23.39 -14.44 11.34
C ASP A 194 22.08 -14.44 10.55
N ILE A 195 21.39 -13.30 10.54
CA ILE A 195 20.10 -13.13 9.88
C ILE A 195 20.10 -11.80 9.13
N MET A 196 19.64 -11.82 7.89
CA MET A 196 19.32 -10.60 7.15
C MET A 196 17.84 -10.60 6.78
N LEU A 197 17.13 -9.54 7.16
CA LEU A 197 15.74 -9.32 6.76
C LEU A 197 15.72 -8.50 5.46
N THR A 198 14.90 -8.90 4.50
CA THR A 198 14.50 -8.07 3.35
C THR A 198 12.98 -8.04 3.28
N GLY A 199 12.40 -6.94 2.82
CA GLY A 199 10.95 -6.75 2.79
C GLY A 199 10.54 -5.29 2.73
N ASP A 200 9.29 -5.06 3.11
CA ASP A 200 8.65 -3.75 3.15
C ASP A 200 8.69 -3.10 4.55
N SER A 201 7.62 -2.38 4.93
CA SER A 201 7.39 -1.81 6.25
C SER A 201 7.46 -2.82 7.40
N PHE A 202 7.09 -4.10 7.19
CA PHE A 202 7.14 -5.12 8.23
C PHE A 202 8.59 -5.49 8.59
N ALA A 203 9.46 -5.62 7.58
CA ALA A 203 10.88 -5.83 7.81
C ALA A 203 11.57 -4.58 8.39
N GLU A 204 11.16 -3.38 7.96
CA GLU A 204 11.71 -2.11 8.46
C GLU A 204 11.36 -1.85 9.93
N GLY A 205 10.20 -2.34 10.39
CA GLY A 205 9.63 -2.01 11.69
C GLY A 205 8.92 -0.65 11.66
N ALA A 206 8.11 -0.40 10.64
CA ALA A 206 7.41 0.87 10.46
C ALA A 206 6.53 1.21 11.67
N CYS A 207 6.70 2.43 12.17
CA CYS A 207 5.94 3.02 13.27
C CYS A 207 6.03 2.27 14.60
N VAL A 208 7.02 1.38 14.73
CA VAL A 208 7.39 0.71 15.96
C VAL A 208 8.60 1.43 16.56
N ARG A 209 8.79 1.34 17.88
CA ARG A 209 10.00 1.89 18.51
C ARG A 209 11.24 1.17 17.94
N PRO A 210 12.35 1.86 17.67
CA PRO A 210 13.52 1.25 17.01
C PRO A 210 14.10 0.02 17.73
N ASN A 211 13.89 -0.09 19.04
CA ASN A 211 14.30 -1.22 19.88
C ASN A 211 13.28 -2.36 19.96
N GLU A 212 12.15 -2.27 19.27
CA GLU A 212 11.06 -3.25 19.29
C GLU A 212 10.73 -3.85 17.92
N SER A 213 11.46 -3.46 16.87
CA SER A 213 11.35 -4.10 15.56
C SER A 213 11.79 -5.57 15.59
N ILE A 214 11.37 -6.37 14.61
CA ILE A 214 11.79 -7.78 14.48
C ILE A 214 13.33 -7.90 14.54
N ALA A 215 14.03 -7.02 13.81
CA ALA A 215 15.49 -7.00 13.82
C ALA A 215 16.06 -6.66 15.20
N ALA A 216 15.46 -5.70 15.92
CA ALA A 216 15.91 -5.33 17.26
C ALA A 216 15.70 -6.46 18.28
N LEU A 217 14.56 -7.15 18.24
CA LEU A 217 14.27 -8.29 19.11
C LEU A 217 15.21 -9.48 18.84
N LEU A 218 15.51 -9.74 17.57
CA LEU A 218 16.50 -10.77 17.20
C LEU A 218 17.92 -10.38 17.69
N ARG A 219 18.31 -9.10 17.54
CA ARG A 219 19.58 -8.59 18.09
C ARG A 219 19.66 -8.72 19.61
N ALA A 220 18.55 -8.53 20.32
CA ALA A 220 18.48 -8.73 21.77
C ALA A 220 18.66 -10.20 22.19
N SER A 221 18.61 -11.13 21.25
CA SER A 221 18.89 -12.56 21.46
C SER A 221 20.33 -12.94 21.04
N ASP A 222 21.26 -11.97 21.07
CA ASP A 222 22.67 -12.12 20.71
C ASP A 222 22.93 -12.56 19.25
N LEU A 223 22.05 -12.19 18.33
CA LEU A 223 22.23 -12.43 16.89
C LEU A 223 22.69 -11.17 16.16
N ASN A 224 23.62 -11.33 15.22
CA ASN A 224 24.01 -10.26 14.29
C ASN A 224 22.96 -10.14 13.18
N VAL A 225 22.03 -9.17 13.31
CA VAL A 225 20.90 -8.99 12.40
C VAL A 225 20.89 -7.63 11.73
N ILE A 226 20.76 -7.64 10.39
CA ILE A 226 20.54 -6.46 9.56
C ILE A 226 19.14 -6.55 8.95
N SER A 227 18.38 -5.46 9.01
CA SER A 227 17.17 -5.29 8.20
C SER A 227 17.42 -4.34 7.04
N LEU A 228 17.10 -4.80 5.84
CA LEU A 228 17.06 -4.03 4.60
C LEU A 228 15.63 -3.59 4.23
N GLY A 229 14.69 -3.72 5.18
CA GLY A 229 13.30 -3.37 4.93
C GLY A 229 13.12 -1.88 4.66
N LYS A 230 12.27 -1.55 3.68
CA LYS A 230 11.79 -0.17 3.46
C LYS A 230 10.31 -0.15 3.10
N GLY A 231 9.57 0.74 3.75
CA GLY A 231 8.13 0.92 3.57
C GLY A 231 7.69 1.02 2.11
N GLY A 232 6.71 0.19 1.74
CA GLY A 232 6.14 0.13 0.39
C GLY A 232 7.04 -0.50 -0.67
N ASN A 233 8.19 -1.06 -0.32
CA ASN A 233 8.97 -1.85 -1.27
C ASN A 233 8.15 -3.05 -1.78
N GLY A 234 8.14 -3.24 -3.10
CA GLY A 234 7.65 -4.48 -3.72
C GLY A 234 8.81 -5.43 -4.04
N SER A 235 8.48 -6.62 -4.54
CA SER A 235 9.44 -7.73 -4.74
C SER A 235 10.71 -7.35 -5.52
N LEU A 236 10.61 -6.44 -6.50
CA LEU A 236 11.78 -6.01 -7.28
C LEU A 236 12.75 -5.14 -6.48
N LEU A 237 12.25 -4.27 -5.60
CA LEU A 237 13.08 -3.44 -4.72
C LEU A 237 13.67 -4.26 -3.56
N GLU A 238 12.91 -5.22 -3.04
CA GLU A 238 13.39 -6.21 -2.08
C GLU A 238 14.51 -7.07 -2.68
N PHE A 239 14.35 -7.50 -3.93
CA PHE A 239 15.37 -8.25 -4.66
C PHE A 239 16.60 -7.39 -4.99
N ALA A 240 16.41 -6.12 -5.36
CA ALA A 240 17.54 -5.20 -5.55
C ALA A 240 18.35 -5.05 -4.26
N SER A 241 17.69 -4.91 -3.11
CA SER A 241 18.33 -4.84 -1.79
C SER A 241 19.08 -6.14 -1.46
N PHE A 242 18.50 -7.29 -1.81
CA PHE A 242 19.17 -8.57 -1.69
C PHE A 242 20.46 -8.63 -2.54
N LYS A 243 20.39 -8.22 -3.81
CA LYS A 243 21.55 -8.26 -4.71
C LYS A 243 22.65 -7.29 -4.29
N GLU A 244 22.29 -6.10 -3.80
CA GLU A 244 23.26 -5.09 -3.39
C GLU A 244 23.92 -5.40 -2.03
N TYR A 245 23.17 -5.96 -1.09
CA TYR A 245 23.65 -6.14 0.29
C TYR A 245 23.76 -7.61 0.69
N ALA A 246 22.69 -8.40 0.56
CA ALA A 246 22.67 -9.77 1.06
C ALA A 246 23.67 -10.68 0.34
N GLU A 247 23.67 -10.66 -1.00
CA GLU A 247 24.55 -11.49 -1.82
C GLU A 247 26.04 -11.25 -1.53
N PRO A 248 26.58 -10.02 -1.51
CA PRO A 248 28.00 -9.83 -1.22
C PRO A 248 28.37 -10.09 0.25
N LEU A 249 27.44 -9.88 1.19
CA LEU A 249 27.71 -10.03 2.62
C LEU A 249 27.55 -11.47 3.13
N GLN A 250 26.87 -12.34 2.39
CA GLN A 250 26.73 -13.78 2.69
C GLN A 250 26.22 -14.03 4.12
N PRO A 251 25.01 -13.53 4.50
CA PRO A 251 24.40 -13.85 5.78
C PRO A 251 24.08 -15.35 5.86
N LYS A 252 24.06 -15.92 7.07
CA LYS A 252 23.74 -17.35 7.26
C LYS A 252 22.30 -17.67 6.86
N ILE A 253 21.38 -16.77 7.17
CA ILE A 253 19.95 -16.88 6.87
C ILE A 253 19.46 -15.55 6.28
N VAL A 254 18.66 -15.63 5.22
CA VAL A 254 17.88 -14.49 4.73
C VAL A 254 16.41 -14.77 5.01
N LEU A 255 15.76 -13.89 5.77
CA LEU A 255 14.32 -13.90 5.96
C LEU A 255 13.71 -12.87 5.03
N TRP A 256 12.97 -13.36 4.03
CA TRP A 256 12.22 -12.51 3.13
C TRP A 256 10.81 -12.31 3.69
N VAL A 257 10.55 -11.12 4.22
CA VAL A 257 9.26 -10.74 4.81
C VAL A 257 8.42 -10.10 3.71
N HIS A 258 7.47 -10.86 3.17
CA HIS A 258 6.64 -10.45 2.04
C HIS A 258 5.16 -10.41 2.46
N TYR A 259 4.40 -9.44 1.95
CA TYR A 259 2.96 -9.25 2.17
C TYR A 259 2.22 -9.15 0.84
#